data_AF-A0A1M7XWS1-F1
#
_entry.id   AF-A0A1M7XWS1-F1
#
_cell.length_a   1.000
_cell.length_b   1.000
_cell.length_c   1.000
_cell.angle_alpha   90.00
_cell.angle_beta   90.00
_cell.angle_gamma   90.00
#
_symmetry.space_group_name_H-M   'P 1'
#
loop_
_entity.id
_entity.type
_entity.pdbx_description
1 polymer ?
#
loop_
_entity_poly.entity_id
_entity_poly.type
_entity_poly.pdbx_seq_one_letter_code
_entity_poly.pdbx_strand_id
1 'polypeptide(L)'
;MGYKVAIEGQSDSFKEELNREFKKAGHEAAESGAVDILVYCINPLSCEATDYDALLKAYENTALELLRKVSEYLPLLEKGNKKRLCFVTSLDSSINNTRTSDHWERIISASCNMAVKTLFNRLNPLGFTFRVFAAEDFNNLSDASYAVRYMLQDRSMEEESHQHSDEKRIVIRDKYEREYPW
;
A
#
# COMPACT_ATOMS: atom_id res chain seq x y z
N MET A 1 -2.70 21.19 7.00
CA MET A 1 -1.75 20.72 8.03
C MET A 1 -1.00 19.56 7.41
N GLY A 2 0.34 19.60 7.37
CA GLY A 2 1.13 18.55 6.73
C GLY A 2 1.20 17.28 7.58
N TYR A 3 0.87 16.14 7.00
CA TYR A 3 1.13 14.81 7.55
C TYR A 3 2.61 14.39 7.50
N LYS A 4 3.03 13.60 8.50
CA LYS A 4 4.30 12.86 8.56
C LYS A 4 4.16 11.50 7.91
N VAL A 5 4.92 11.28 6.84
CA VAL A 5 4.79 10.11 5.98
C VAL A 5 6.03 9.24 6.06
N ALA A 6 5.84 7.95 6.33
CA ALA A 6 6.87 6.92 6.21
C ALA A 6 6.63 6.12 4.93
N ILE A 7 7.68 5.87 4.15
CA ILE A 7 7.60 5.10 2.89
C ILE A 7 8.59 3.95 2.97
N GLU A 8 8.08 2.73 2.85
CA GLU A 8 8.80 1.47 3.07
C GLU A 8 8.55 0.49 1.92
N GLY A 9 9.27 -0.63 1.93
CA GLY A 9 9.14 -1.70 0.92
C GLY A 9 10.10 -1.56 -0.26
N GLN A 10 9.80 -2.25 -1.35
CA GLN A 10 10.67 -2.34 -2.54
C GLN A 10 10.35 -1.25 -3.57
N SER A 11 11.20 -1.10 -4.61
CA SER A 11 11.12 -0.06 -5.67
C SER A 11 11.64 1.32 -5.25
N ASP A 12 12.96 1.47 -5.13
CA ASP A 12 13.58 2.71 -4.67
C ASP A 12 13.21 3.94 -5.51
N SER A 13 13.24 3.83 -6.85
CA SER A 13 12.84 4.93 -7.74
C SER A 13 11.38 5.37 -7.54
N PHE A 14 10.46 4.43 -7.36
CA PHE A 14 9.06 4.73 -7.10
C PHE A 14 8.85 5.35 -5.71
N LYS A 15 9.58 4.87 -4.69
CA LYS A 15 9.54 5.46 -3.34
C LYS A 15 10.10 6.88 -3.30
N GLU A 16 11.18 7.14 -4.03
CA GLU A 16 11.74 8.50 -4.18
C GLU A 16 10.72 9.43 -4.84
N GLU A 17 10.02 8.95 -5.87
CA GLU A 17 8.98 9.71 -6.52
C GLU A 17 7.77 9.95 -5.59
N LEU A 18 7.29 8.94 -4.87
CA LEU A 18 6.24 9.11 -3.86
C LEU A 18 6.64 10.18 -2.84
N ASN A 19 7.86 10.14 -2.32
CA ASN A 19 8.37 11.14 -1.39
C ASN A 19 8.37 12.55 -2.00
N ARG A 20 8.75 12.68 -3.28
CA ARG A 20 8.70 13.95 -4.01
C ARG A 20 7.27 14.48 -4.13
N GLU A 21 6.32 13.61 -4.47
CA GLU A 21 4.90 13.97 -4.63
C GLU A 21 4.24 14.33 -3.29
N PHE A 22 4.54 13.61 -2.20
CA PHE A 22 4.12 13.99 -0.85
C PHE A 22 4.66 15.37 -0.45
N LYS A 23 5.95 15.65 -0.72
CA LYS A 23 6.55 16.96 -0.45
C LYS A 23 5.89 18.08 -1.25
N LYS A 24 5.58 17.85 -2.53
CA LYS A 24 4.83 18.81 -3.37
C LYS A 24 3.44 19.11 -2.80
N ALA A 25 2.79 18.11 -2.21
CA ALA A 25 1.50 18.25 -1.53
C ALA A 25 1.60 18.86 -0.11
N GLY A 26 2.80 19.23 0.35
CA GLY A 26 3.00 19.87 1.66
C GLY A 26 3.11 18.89 2.83
N HIS A 27 3.47 17.64 2.56
CA HIS A 27 3.71 16.59 3.54
C HIS A 27 5.20 16.34 3.74
N GLU A 28 5.59 15.92 4.95
CA GLU A 28 6.99 15.72 5.31
C GLU A 28 7.31 14.25 5.53
N ALA A 29 8.56 13.86 5.30
CA ALA A 29 9.03 12.53 5.64
C ALA A 29 9.11 12.39 7.17
N ALA A 30 8.72 11.24 7.70
CA ALA A 30 8.82 10.97 9.13
C ALA A 30 10.30 10.71 9.51
N GLU A 31 10.88 11.59 10.32
CA GLU A 31 12.27 11.45 10.78
C GLU A 31 12.40 10.67 12.10
N SER A 32 11.46 10.88 13.04
CA SER A 32 11.31 10.06 14.25
C SER A 32 10.01 10.40 14.98
N GLY A 33 9.52 9.46 15.79
CA GLY A 33 8.34 9.66 16.63
C GLY A 33 7.03 9.36 15.91
N ALA A 34 6.06 10.28 15.96
CA ALA A 34 4.72 10.06 15.42
C ALA A 34 4.72 10.00 13.88
N VAL A 35 3.98 9.03 13.32
CA VAL A 35 3.76 8.86 11.88
C VAL A 35 2.27 8.99 11.61
N ASP A 36 1.88 9.75 10.59
CA ASP A 36 0.47 9.89 10.22
C ASP A 36 0.06 8.86 9.16
N ILE A 37 0.95 8.63 8.20
CA ILE A 37 0.71 7.76 7.04
C ILE A 37 1.93 6.84 6.85
N LEU A 38 1.72 5.53 6.83
CA LEU A 38 2.70 4.56 6.33
C LEU A 38 2.31 4.17 4.90
N VAL A 39 3.24 4.24 3.97
CA VAL A 39 3.11 3.72 2.60
C VAL A 39 4.06 2.55 2.43
N TYR A 40 3.56 1.39 2.02
CA TYR A 40 4.37 0.21 1.76
C TYR A 40 4.25 -0.23 0.29
N CYS A 41 5.37 -0.28 -0.42
CA CYS A 41 5.43 -0.71 -1.82
C CYS A 41 5.66 -2.22 -1.93
N ILE A 42 4.60 -2.93 -2.34
CA ILE A 42 4.56 -4.37 -2.60
C ILE A 42 5.00 -4.61 -4.04
N ASN A 43 6.29 -4.79 -4.24
CA ASN A 43 6.88 -5.13 -5.53
C ASN A 43 7.91 -6.25 -5.34
N PRO A 44 7.48 -7.52 -5.22
CA PRO A 44 8.39 -8.64 -5.03
C PRO A 44 9.34 -8.79 -6.24
N LEU A 45 10.56 -9.24 -5.97
CA LEU A 45 11.52 -9.54 -7.03
C LEU A 45 10.98 -10.66 -7.92
N SER A 46 11.16 -10.51 -9.24
CA SER A 46 10.82 -11.54 -10.22
C SER A 46 11.56 -12.83 -9.89
N CYS A 47 10.86 -13.95 -10.01
CA CYS A 47 11.46 -15.28 -9.83
C CYS A 47 10.94 -16.25 -10.87
N GLU A 48 11.82 -17.14 -11.30
CA GLU A 48 11.48 -18.20 -12.27
C GLU A 48 10.65 -19.29 -11.59
N ALA A 49 9.72 -19.88 -12.34
CA ALA A 49 8.77 -20.88 -11.85
C ALA A 49 9.39 -22.11 -11.18
N THR A 50 10.64 -22.43 -11.49
CA THR A 50 11.35 -23.59 -10.97
C THR A 50 12.26 -23.28 -9.79
N ASP A 51 12.44 -22.00 -9.44
CA ASP A 51 13.36 -21.55 -8.40
C ASP A 51 12.60 -21.26 -7.10
N TYR A 52 12.34 -22.33 -6.34
CA TYR A 52 11.63 -22.25 -5.05
C TYR A 52 12.41 -21.49 -3.97
N ASP A 53 13.75 -21.51 -4.01
CA ASP A 53 14.57 -20.79 -3.06
C ASP A 53 14.48 -19.28 -3.31
N ALA A 54 14.50 -18.86 -4.58
CA ALA A 54 14.25 -17.47 -4.95
C ALA A 54 12.83 -17.03 -4.57
N LEU A 55 11.82 -17.87 -4.80
CA LEU A 55 10.44 -17.59 -4.40
C LEU A 55 10.32 -17.41 -2.88
N LEU A 56 10.90 -18.32 -2.09
CA LEU A 56 10.86 -18.23 -0.63
C LEU A 56 11.56 -16.96 -0.14
N LYS A 57 12.73 -16.64 -0.70
CA LYS A 57 13.46 -15.41 -0.37
C LYS A 57 12.67 -14.16 -0.73
N ALA A 58 12.01 -14.14 -1.89
CA ALA A 58 11.15 -13.03 -2.28
C ALA A 58 9.93 -12.91 -1.35
N TYR A 59 9.33 -14.03 -0.93
CA TYR A 59 8.26 -14.05 0.06
C TYR A 59 8.71 -13.47 1.41
N GLU A 60 9.87 -13.87 1.92
CA GLU A 60 10.44 -13.34 3.16
C GLU A 60 10.72 -11.83 3.07
N ASN A 61 11.30 -11.38 1.96
CA ASN A 61 11.69 -9.99 1.75
C ASN A 61 10.54 -9.05 1.40
N THR A 62 9.35 -9.57 1.08
CA THR A 62 8.19 -8.76 0.72
C THR A 62 7.04 -8.99 1.68
N ALA A 63 6.53 -10.22 1.79
CA ALA A 63 5.33 -10.51 2.57
C ALA A 63 5.60 -10.50 4.08
N LEU A 64 6.66 -11.17 4.54
CA LEU A 64 7.01 -11.12 5.97
C LEU A 64 7.51 -9.75 6.38
N GLU A 65 8.28 -9.08 5.50
CA GLU A 65 8.76 -7.73 5.76
C GLU A 65 7.62 -6.71 5.85
N LEU A 66 6.57 -6.84 5.03
CA LEU A 66 5.34 -6.03 5.17
C LEU A 66 4.77 -6.14 6.59
N LEU A 67 4.61 -7.37 7.10
CA LEU A 67 4.05 -7.60 8.43
C LEU A 67 4.96 -7.04 9.54
N ARG A 68 6.28 -7.21 9.41
CA ARG A 68 7.27 -6.64 10.34
C ARG A 68 7.18 -5.12 10.36
N LYS A 69 7.16 -4.48 9.18
CA LYS A 69 7.07 -3.02 9.05
C LYS A 69 5.76 -2.50 9.59
N VAL A 70 4.63 -3.12 9.27
CA VAL A 70 3.35 -2.71 9.88
C VAL A 70 3.45 -2.80 11.41
N SER A 71 3.95 -3.90 11.97
CA SER A 71 4.12 -4.05 13.41
C SER A 71 5.05 -3.00 14.05
N GLU A 72 6.14 -2.64 13.37
CA GLU A 72 7.10 -1.61 13.80
C GLU A 72 6.43 -0.23 13.86
N TYR A 73 5.61 0.09 12.86
CA TYR A 73 5.00 1.41 12.71
C TYR A 73 3.67 1.57 13.45
N LEU A 74 3.00 0.49 13.89
CA LEU A 74 1.73 0.59 14.62
C LEU A 74 1.79 1.55 15.83
N PRO A 75 2.78 1.46 16.74
CA PRO A 75 2.88 2.39 17.87
C PRO A 75 3.18 3.85 17.45
N LEU A 76 3.80 4.05 16.29
CA LEU A 76 4.11 5.37 15.75
C LEU A 76 2.87 6.00 15.11
N LEU A 77 2.10 5.19 14.40
CA LEU A 77 0.79 5.54 13.84
C LEU A 77 -0.20 5.91 14.93
N GLU A 78 -0.21 5.18 16.05
CA GLU A 78 -1.08 5.50 17.19
C GLU A 78 -0.84 6.89 17.78
N LYS A 79 0.40 7.39 17.71
CA LYS A 79 0.79 8.73 18.15
C LYS A 79 0.54 9.80 17.08
N GLY A 80 0.29 9.40 15.84
CA GLY A 80 -0.07 10.29 14.74
C GLY A 80 -1.55 10.67 14.74
N ASN A 81 -1.88 11.62 13.89
CA ASN A 81 -3.22 12.20 13.77
C ASN A 81 -4.10 11.53 12.72
N LYS A 82 -3.54 10.69 11.82
CA LYS A 82 -4.29 10.08 10.71
C LYS A 82 -4.40 8.55 10.74
N LYS A 83 -3.46 7.83 11.38
CA LYS A 83 -3.44 6.35 11.50
C LYS A 83 -3.69 5.62 10.17
N ARG A 84 -3.06 6.08 9.07
CA ARG A 84 -3.32 5.55 7.73
C ARG A 84 -2.24 4.58 7.26
N LEU A 85 -2.70 3.43 6.78
CA LEU A 85 -1.88 2.39 6.16
C LEU A 85 -2.20 2.34 4.66
N CYS A 86 -1.22 2.72 3.85
CA CYS A 86 -1.30 2.72 2.40
C CYS A 86 -0.42 1.62 1.83
N PHE A 87 -0.93 0.92 0.83
CA PHE A 87 -0.19 -0.12 0.12
C PHE A 87 -0.20 0.22 -1.37
N VAL A 88 0.97 0.18 -1.99
CA VAL A 88 1.11 0.24 -3.45
C VAL A 88 1.41 -1.17 -3.92
N THR A 89 0.64 -1.67 -4.87
CA THR A 89 0.85 -2.98 -5.50
C THR A 89 0.74 -2.85 -7.02
N SER A 90 0.88 -3.95 -7.74
CA SER A 90 0.62 -4.03 -9.17
C SER A 90 -0.82 -4.49 -9.45
N LEU A 91 -1.39 -4.08 -10.59
CA LEU A 91 -2.67 -4.61 -11.08
C LEU A 91 -2.66 -6.13 -11.26
N ASP A 92 -1.50 -6.72 -11.52
CA ASP A 92 -1.35 -8.16 -11.68
C ASP A 92 -1.34 -8.92 -10.34
N SER A 93 -1.39 -8.21 -9.20
CA SER A 93 -1.55 -8.82 -7.87
C SER A 93 -2.96 -9.35 -7.60
N SER A 94 -3.94 -8.90 -8.39
CA SER A 94 -5.32 -9.37 -8.32
C SER A 94 -5.46 -10.65 -9.10
N ILE A 95 -5.75 -11.75 -8.41
CA ILE A 95 -5.86 -13.09 -9.03
C ILE A 95 -6.90 -13.09 -10.16
N ASN A 96 -7.97 -12.31 -9.98
CA ASN A 96 -9.07 -12.21 -10.95
C ASN A 96 -8.76 -11.30 -12.15
N ASN A 97 -7.68 -10.51 -12.08
CA ASN A 97 -7.27 -9.58 -13.14
C ASN A 97 -5.95 -10.00 -13.83
N THR A 98 -5.15 -10.88 -13.21
CA THR A 98 -3.90 -11.37 -13.77
C THR A 98 -4.10 -11.96 -15.18
N ARG A 99 -3.29 -11.50 -16.15
CA ARG A 99 -3.41 -11.90 -17.57
C ARG A 99 -2.36 -12.90 -18.06
N THR A 100 -1.35 -13.20 -17.26
CA THR A 100 -0.24 -14.11 -17.63
C THR A 100 0.08 -15.10 -16.52
N SER A 101 0.52 -16.32 -16.87
CA SER A 101 0.71 -17.45 -15.92
C SER A 101 2.13 -17.63 -15.40
N ASP A 102 3.12 -16.98 -15.99
CA ASP A 102 4.53 -17.39 -15.85
C ASP A 102 5.33 -16.50 -14.88
N HIS A 103 4.64 -15.79 -13.99
CA HIS A 103 5.21 -14.80 -13.06
C HIS A 103 4.91 -15.18 -11.62
N TRP A 104 5.78 -15.98 -11.02
CA TRP A 104 5.53 -16.61 -9.72
C TRP A 104 5.60 -15.62 -8.56
N GLU A 105 6.30 -14.51 -8.71
CA GLU A 105 6.32 -13.42 -7.74
C GLU A 105 4.93 -12.85 -7.46
N ARG A 106 3.96 -13.05 -8.35
CA ARG A 106 2.56 -12.63 -8.14
C ARG A 106 1.86 -13.42 -7.04
N ILE A 107 2.27 -14.67 -6.78
CA ILE A 107 1.80 -15.45 -5.64
C ILE A 107 2.12 -14.70 -4.34
N ILE A 108 3.28 -14.05 -4.29
CA ILE A 108 3.70 -13.23 -3.14
C ILE A 108 2.82 -12.00 -3.04
N SER A 109 2.60 -11.27 -4.13
CA SER A 109 1.69 -10.10 -4.13
C SER A 109 0.26 -10.45 -3.70
N ALA A 110 -0.28 -11.57 -4.17
CA ALA A 110 -1.58 -12.07 -3.73
C ALA A 110 -1.60 -12.43 -2.23
N SER A 111 -0.51 -13.01 -1.71
CA SER A 111 -0.37 -13.27 -0.27
C SER A 111 -0.34 -11.97 0.56
N CYS A 112 0.34 -10.93 0.06
CA CYS A 112 0.35 -9.61 0.68
C CYS A 112 -1.04 -8.97 0.68
N ASN A 113 -1.79 -9.08 -0.42
CA ASN A 113 -3.17 -8.62 -0.51
C ASN A 113 -4.06 -9.27 0.57
N MET A 114 -3.85 -10.56 0.84
CA MET A 114 -4.58 -11.25 1.91
C MET A 114 -4.14 -10.82 3.31
N ALA A 115 -2.85 -10.58 3.52
CA ALA A 115 -2.34 -10.00 4.76
C ALA A 115 -2.94 -8.61 5.01
N VAL A 116 -3.00 -7.75 3.99
CA VAL A 116 -3.61 -6.41 4.07
C VAL A 116 -5.08 -6.47 4.46
N LYS A 117 -5.87 -7.37 3.87
CA LYS A 117 -7.26 -7.60 4.30
C LYS A 117 -7.38 -8.06 5.75
N THR A 118 -6.49 -8.95 6.19
CA THR A 118 -6.48 -9.44 7.57
C THR A 118 -6.15 -8.32 8.55
N LEU A 119 -5.16 -7.48 8.21
CA LEU A 119 -4.81 -6.28 8.96
C LEU A 119 -5.98 -5.29 9.01
N PHE A 120 -6.65 -5.05 7.88
CA PHE A 120 -7.83 -4.19 7.81
C PHE A 120 -8.92 -4.64 8.80
N ASN A 121 -9.31 -5.92 8.77
CA ASN A 121 -10.35 -6.46 9.65
C ASN A 121 -10.01 -6.28 11.14
N ARG A 122 -8.72 -6.33 11.49
CA ARG A 122 -8.26 -6.19 12.88
C ARG A 122 -8.11 -4.74 13.32
N LEU A 123 -7.56 -3.90 12.46
CA LEU A 123 -7.10 -2.55 12.82
C LEU A 123 -8.15 -1.48 12.51
N ASN A 124 -9.02 -1.69 11.53
CA ASN A 124 -10.06 -0.72 11.20
C ASN A 124 -11.02 -0.43 12.38
N PRO A 125 -11.47 -1.43 13.16
CA PRO A 125 -12.25 -1.15 14.39
C PRO A 125 -11.51 -0.33 15.45
N LEU A 126 -10.18 -0.27 15.38
CA LEU A 126 -9.32 0.52 16.28
C LEU A 126 -9.06 1.94 15.74
N GLY A 127 -9.70 2.32 14.64
CA GLY A 127 -9.58 3.65 14.02
C GLY A 127 -8.46 3.78 12.99
N PHE A 128 -7.84 2.68 12.56
CA PHE A 128 -6.89 2.71 11.45
C PHE A 128 -7.61 2.75 10.11
N THR A 129 -7.04 3.48 9.16
CA THR A 129 -7.59 3.63 7.80
C THR A 129 -6.68 3.01 6.76
N PHE A 130 -7.25 2.55 5.64
CA PHE A 130 -6.52 1.77 4.65
C PHE A 130 -6.73 2.29 3.23
N ARG A 131 -5.67 2.26 2.43
CA ARG A 131 -5.70 2.55 0.99
C ARG A 131 -4.83 1.55 0.24
N VAL A 132 -5.35 0.97 -0.84
CA VAL A 132 -4.57 0.09 -1.71
C VAL A 132 -4.62 0.63 -3.13
N PHE A 133 -3.46 1.08 -3.62
CA PHE A 133 -3.28 1.60 -4.96
C PHE A 133 -2.61 0.54 -5.83
N ALA A 134 -3.14 0.32 -7.03
CA ALA A 134 -2.52 -0.51 -8.04
C ALA A 134 -1.81 0.38 -9.07
N ALA A 135 -0.48 0.35 -9.04
CA ALA A 135 0.34 0.85 -10.12
C ALA A 135 0.22 -0.11 -11.32
N GLU A 136 0.23 0.46 -12.52
CA GLU A 136 0.30 -0.32 -13.75
C GLU A 136 1.70 -0.93 -13.90
N ASP A 137 2.72 -0.12 -13.60
CA ASP A 137 4.14 -0.51 -13.57
C ASP A 137 4.86 0.38 -12.55
N PHE A 138 5.66 -0.20 -11.65
CA PHE A 138 6.49 0.55 -10.70
C PHE A 138 7.58 1.38 -11.39
N ASN A 139 7.92 1.09 -12.64
CA ASN A 139 8.82 1.92 -13.45
C ASN A 139 8.10 3.14 -14.05
N ASN A 140 6.77 3.13 -14.10
CA ASN A 140 5.98 4.29 -14.53
C ASN A 140 5.78 5.25 -13.35
N LEU A 141 6.76 6.13 -13.14
CA LEU A 141 6.76 7.10 -12.04
C LEU A 141 5.59 8.08 -12.07
N SER A 142 4.86 8.23 -13.20
CA SER A 142 3.68 9.10 -13.24
C SER A 142 2.54 8.60 -12.34
N ASP A 143 2.48 7.28 -12.09
CA ASP A 143 1.49 6.65 -11.23
C ASP A 143 1.65 7.08 -9.75
N ALA A 144 2.86 7.48 -9.32
CA ALA A 144 3.12 7.95 -7.96
C ALA A 144 2.30 9.19 -7.59
N SER A 145 2.11 10.13 -8.54
CA SER A 145 1.30 11.33 -8.30
C SER A 145 -0.17 10.99 -8.02
N TYR A 146 -0.72 10.03 -8.76
CA TYR A 146 -2.08 9.52 -8.56
C TYR A 146 -2.20 8.72 -7.27
N ALA A 147 -1.18 7.92 -6.94
CA ALA A 147 -1.11 7.19 -5.68
C ALA A 147 -1.18 8.15 -4.49
N VAL A 148 -0.34 9.20 -4.47
CA VAL A 148 -0.35 10.21 -3.40
C VAL A 148 -1.70 10.91 -3.31
N ARG A 149 -2.29 11.32 -4.43
CA ARG A 149 -3.63 11.93 -4.45
C ARG A 149 -4.67 10.99 -3.83
N TYR A 150 -4.70 9.72 -4.22
CA TYR A 150 -5.62 8.73 -3.68
C TYR A 150 -5.41 8.49 -2.17
N MET A 151 -4.15 8.48 -1.72
CA MET A 151 -3.82 8.27 -0.31
C MET A 151 -4.24 9.44 0.58
N LEU A 152 -4.21 10.66 0.05
CA LEU A 152 -4.53 11.89 0.79
C LEU A 152 -5.99 12.30 0.72
N GLN A 153 -6.70 11.91 -0.35
CA GLN A 153 -8.07 12.33 -0.59
C GLN A 153 -9.04 11.74 0.45
N ASP A 154 -9.94 12.59 0.94
CA ASP A 154 -11.20 12.15 1.51
C ASP A 154 -12.22 12.05 0.38
N ARG A 155 -12.78 10.87 0.17
CA ARG A 155 -13.75 10.62 -0.92
C ARG A 155 -15.20 10.64 -0.43
N SER A 156 -15.44 10.78 0.88
CA SER A 156 -16.80 10.95 1.39
C SER A 156 -17.19 12.42 1.28
N MET A 157 -18.08 12.75 0.36
CA MET A 157 -18.76 14.06 0.34
C MET A 157 -19.91 14.11 1.35
N GLU A 158 -20.30 12.95 1.90
CA GLU A 158 -21.37 12.79 2.87
C GLU A 158 -20.81 12.75 4.29
N GLU A 159 -21.65 13.15 5.24
CA GLU A 159 -21.35 13.03 6.66
C GLU A 159 -21.06 11.57 7.01
N GLU A 160 -19.97 11.33 7.73
CA GLU A 160 -19.44 9.99 7.93
C GLU A 160 -20.47 9.10 8.62
N SER A 161 -20.92 8.05 7.93
CA SER A 161 -21.88 7.09 8.46
C SER A 161 -21.35 5.65 8.37
N HIS A 162 -22.08 4.70 8.94
CA HIS A 162 -21.74 3.28 8.74
C HIS A 162 -22.01 2.79 7.32
N GLN A 163 -22.92 3.44 6.59
CA GLN A 163 -23.31 3.05 5.22
C GLN A 163 -22.48 3.79 4.16
N HIS A 164 -21.98 4.97 4.49
CA HIS A 164 -21.22 5.86 3.60
C HIS A 164 -19.94 6.31 4.30
N SER A 165 -18.92 5.44 4.27
CA SER A 165 -17.57 5.77 4.73
C SER A 165 -16.55 5.11 3.81
N ASP A 166 -15.75 5.94 3.15
CA ASP A 166 -14.63 5.52 2.31
C ASP A 166 -13.53 4.83 3.11
N GLU A 167 -13.53 5.00 4.44
CA GLU A 167 -12.56 4.40 5.36
C GLU A 167 -12.98 3.03 5.90
N LYS A 168 -14.27 2.68 5.78
CA LYS A 168 -14.83 1.39 6.23
C LYS A 168 -14.83 0.31 5.14
N ARG A 169 -14.32 0.62 3.95
CA ARG A 169 -14.19 -0.32 2.84
C ARG A 169 -12.76 -0.32 2.32
N ILE A 170 -12.24 -1.52 2.06
CA ILE A 170 -10.93 -1.68 1.44
C ILE A 170 -11.07 -2.28 0.03
N VAL A 171 -10.51 -1.58 -0.96
CA VAL A 171 -10.48 -1.97 -2.37
C VAL A 171 -9.11 -1.65 -2.97
N ILE A 172 -8.72 -2.43 -3.97
CA ILE A 172 -7.58 -2.12 -4.84
C ILE A 172 -8.08 -1.12 -5.90
N ARG A 173 -7.37 -0.01 -6.10
CA ARG A 173 -7.76 1.03 -7.05
C ARG A 173 -6.60 1.54 -7.91
N ASP A 174 -6.84 1.77 -9.19
CA ASP A 174 -5.83 2.36 -10.10
C ASP A 174 -5.95 3.89 -10.26
N LYS A 175 -5.10 4.46 -11.10
CA LYS A 175 -5.11 5.90 -11.47
C LYS A 175 -6.39 6.38 -12.18
N TYR A 176 -7.16 5.45 -12.76
CA TYR A 176 -8.44 5.73 -13.42
C TYR A 176 -9.63 5.56 -12.46
N GLU A 177 -9.34 5.41 -11.17
CA GLU A 177 -10.30 5.13 -10.10
C GLU A 177 -11.07 3.82 -10.25
N ARG A 178 -10.61 2.89 -11.11
CA ARG A 178 -11.24 1.59 -11.27
C ARG A 178 -10.95 0.72 -10.07
N GLU A 179 -11.98 0.03 -9.59
CA GLU A 179 -11.86 -0.91 -8.48
C GLU A 179 -11.61 -2.30 -9.01
N TYR A 180 -10.64 -3.00 -8.42
CA TYR A 180 -10.29 -4.34 -8.80
C TYR A 180 -10.69 -5.32 -7.69
N PRO A 181 -11.21 -6.50 -8.05
CA PRO A 181 -11.34 -7.59 -7.12
C PRO A 181 -9.96 -7.96 -6.54
N TRP A 182 -9.98 -8.57 -5.36
CA TRP A 182 -8.77 -9.11 -4.74
C TRP A 182 -8.28 -10.35 -5.48
#